data_AF-A0A3A6MZC7-F1
#
_entry.id   AF-A0A3A6MZC7-F1
#
_cell.length_a   1.000
_cell.length_b   1.000
_cell.length_c   1.000
_cell.angle_alpha   90.00
_cell.angle_beta   90.00
_cell.angle_gamma   90.00
#
_symmetry.space_group_name_H-M   'P 1'
#
loop_
_entity.id
_entity.type
_entity.pdbx_description
1 polymer ?
#
loop_
_entity_poly.entity_id
_entity_poly.type
_entity_poly.pdbx_seq_one_letter_code
_entity_poly.pdbx_strand_id
1 'polypeptide(L)'
;MPIKNLSERTRLPRLGKVRLGVKVEGQRSSYPKPVDYFVVNPDQSTPESMAKAFHDVYGEKPKVLDIMFPVHNIETFFPQWYRRYGKGTGLICKGDGVKAVEADRETGELREIDCNPDTCEWYQNKQCLAVGTLMFLLPKVPGIGCWQLDSRSINTILNLNSAIRFLMSLTGGRIAMIPLKLMVKPHEATVEGKKKTVYVLDLHYQHLTLEQMLKSIPQENALPQGIDLDMNEAPDDLFPPDVLADGKVIDGEVVNGSEGGPAETKEPPPKPGPQPAPEAQAGPARQNGNSGNGKIKWNEFWQAVYAMGITREKVLELAGVFFSPDINNPLEIKDLSKVCKDQGLLDQFVDWLPGALLR
;
A
#
# COMPACT_ATOMS: atom_id res chain seq x y z
N MET A 1 -36.12 -13.83 27.30
CA MET A 1 -35.20 -13.84 26.14
C MET A 1 -34.43 -12.53 26.14
N PRO A 2 -33.11 -12.55 25.88
CA PRO A 2 -32.33 -11.32 25.69
C PRO A 2 -32.82 -10.53 24.46
N ILE A 3 -32.45 -9.25 24.37
CA ILE A 3 -32.88 -8.36 23.29
C ILE A 3 -32.09 -8.72 22.03
N LYS A 4 -32.78 -9.29 21.03
CA LYS A 4 -32.19 -9.59 19.72
C LYS A 4 -31.56 -8.33 19.12
N ASN A 5 -30.39 -8.48 18.51
CA ASN A 5 -29.60 -7.41 17.88
C ASN A 5 -29.02 -6.37 18.86
N LEU A 6 -29.12 -6.57 20.17
CA LEU A 6 -28.46 -5.74 21.17
C LEU A 6 -27.57 -6.59 22.08
N SER A 7 -28.09 -7.71 22.58
CA SER A 7 -27.38 -8.58 23.51
C SER A 7 -26.19 -9.31 22.88
N GLU A 8 -26.18 -9.44 21.54
CA GLU A 8 -25.07 -10.00 20.76
C GLU A 8 -24.00 -8.93 20.44
N ARG A 9 -24.30 -7.64 20.62
CA ARG A 9 -23.39 -6.54 20.33
C ARG A 9 -22.49 -6.27 21.54
N THR A 10 -21.29 -6.83 21.52
CA THR A 10 -20.26 -6.54 22.51
C THR A 10 -19.34 -5.43 22.01
N ARG A 11 -18.82 -4.61 22.94
CA ARG A 11 -17.83 -3.58 22.64
C ARG A 11 -16.61 -3.81 23.51
N LEU A 12 -15.43 -3.74 22.92
CA LEU A 12 -14.18 -3.74 23.65
C LEU A 12 -14.02 -2.37 24.33
N PRO A 13 -13.89 -2.28 25.66
CA PRO A 13 -13.71 -1.01 26.35
C PRO A 13 -12.36 -0.41 25.94
N ARG A 14 -12.37 0.82 25.42
CA ARG A 14 -11.14 1.51 24.98
C ARG A 14 -10.54 2.30 26.13
N LEU A 15 -9.27 2.05 26.45
CA LEU A 15 -8.51 2.80 27.46
C LEU A 15 -7.83 4.05 26.88
N GLY A 16 -7.35 3.95 25.64
CA GLY A 16 -6.58 5.02 25.03
C GLY A 16 -6.33 4.83 23.55
N LYS A 17 -5.75 5.85 22.93
CA LYS A 17 -5.38 5.87 21.52
C LYS A 17 -3.90 6.16 21.36
N VAL A 18 -3.21 5.23 20.68
CA VAL A 18 -1.81 5.36 20.29
C VAL A 18 -1.73 5.97 18.89
N ARG A 19 -0.80 6.89 18.69
CA ARG A 19 -0.57 7.63 17.43
C ARG A 19 0.85 7.40 16.92
N LEU A 20 1.05 7.58 15.62
CA LEU A 20 2.35 7.46 14.92
C LEU A 20 2.89 8.80 14.44
N GLY A 21 2.37 9.89 14.99
CA GLY A 21 2.71 11.24 14.55
C GLY A 21 2.38 12.27 15.61
N VAL A 22 3.14 13.34 15.59
CA VAL A 22 2.94 14.53 16.43
C VAL A 22 2.31 15.64 15.61
N LYS A 23 1.49 16.47 16.25
CA LYS A 23 0.94 17.67 15.62
C LYS A 23 2.01 18.76 15.69
N VAL A 24 2.44 19.27 14.54
CA VAL A 24 3.41 20.37 14.45
C VAL A 24 2.66 21.62 14.02
N GLU A 25 2.92 22.73 14.70
CA GLU A 25 2.38 24.03 14.33
C GLU A 25 3.17 24.60 13.13
N GLY A 26 2.47 24.87 12.03
CA GLY A 26 3.02 25.58 10.87
C GLY A 26 2.58 27.04 10.87
N GLN A 27 3.16 27.84 9.96
CA GLN A 27 2.88 29.29 9.86
C GLN A 27 1.40 29.65 9.61
N ARG A 28 0.61 28.76 8.98
CA ARG A 28 -0.81 29.00 8.68
C ARG A 28 -1.75 27.94 9.25
N SER A 29 -1.28 26.73 9.49
CA SER A 29 -2.06 25.65 10.08
C SER A 29 -1.15 24.59 10.68
N SER A 30 -1.66 23.87 11.67
CA SER A 30 -0.98 22.71 12.22
C SER A 30 -1.11 21.50 11.28
N TYR A 31 -0.02 20.75 11.09
CA TYR A 31 -0.01 19.54 10.28
C TYR A 31 0.55 18.35 11.07
N PRO A 32 0.12 17.11 10.76
CA PRO A 32 0.67 15.92 11.39
C PRO A 32 2.06 15.62 10.80
N LYS A 33 3.05 15.42 11.66
CA LYS A 33 4.40 14.95 11.29
C LYS A 33 4.57 13.51 11.78
N PRO A 34 4.85 12.54 10.89
CA PRO A 34 5.13 11.17 11.29
C PRO A 34 6.42 11.11 12.12
N VAL A 35 6.45 10.22 13.11
CA VAL A 35 7.61 9.99 13.99
C VAL A 35 7.94 8.49 14.08
N ASP A 36 9.13 8.17 14.56
CA ASP A 36 9.66 6.80 14.66
C ASP A 36 9.37 6.11 16.01
N TYR A 37 8.39 6.61 16.76
CA TYR A 37 7.99 6.10 18.06
C TYR A 37 6.47 6.23 18.26
N PHE A 38 5.93 5.49 19.23
CA PHE A 38 4.54 5.56 19.61
C PHE A 38 4.28 6.79 20.47
N VAL A 39 3.25 7.55 20.10
CA VAL A 39 2.83 8.78 20.78
C VAL A 39 1.49 8.54 21.47
N VAL A 40 1.44 8.81 22.76
CA VAL A 40 0.20 8.85 23.54
C VAL A 40 0.12 10.24 24.14
N ASN A 41 -1.02 10.92 24.01
CA ASN A 41 -1.24 12.23 24.59
C ASN A 41 -2.57 12.23 25.34
N PRO A 42 -2.69 12.96 26.46
CA PRO A 42 -3.97 13.18 27.11
C PRO A 42 -4.89 13.98 26.16
N ASP A 43 -6.00 13.38 25.77
CA ASP A 43 -7.00 13.99 24.89
C ASP A 43 -8.39 13.36 25.11
N GLN A 44 -9.38 13.73 24.29
CA GLN A 44 -10.73 13.14 24.39
C GLN A 44 -10.78 11.62 24.19
N SER A 45 -9.73 11.03 23.61
CA SER A 45 -9.62 9.59 23.36
C SER A 45 -8.78 8.84 24.39
N THR A 46 -7.94 9.55 25.16
CA THR A 46 -7.07 8.97 26.20
C THR A 46 -7.10 9.83 27.46
N PRO A 47 -7.63 9.33 28.59
CA PRO A 47 -7.58 10.02 29.87
C PRO A 47 -6.14 10.29 30.33
N GLU A 48 -5.94 11.37 31.08
CA GLU A 48 -4.61 11.78 31.58
C GLU A 48 -3.94 10.70 32.44
N SER A 49 -4.70 10.01 33.29
CA SER A 49 -4.20 8.90 34.09
C SER A 49 -3.66 7.74 33.23
N MET A 50 -4.30 7.44 32.10
CA MET A 50 -3.88 6.37 31.20
C MET A 50 -2.68 6.77 30.34
N ALA A 51 -2.62 8.03 29.89
CA ALA A 51 -1.46 8.56 29.19
C ALA A 51 -0.21 8.51 30.09
N LYS A 52 -0.34 8.96 31.36
CA LYS A 52 0.75 8.87 32.34
C LYS A 52 1.17 7.42 32.59
N ALA A 53 0.21 6.53 32.84
CA ALA A 53 0.50 5.11 33.07
C ALA A 53 1.23 4.44 31.90
N PHE A 54 0.90 4.84 30.67
CA PHE A 54 1.63 4.38 29.48
C PHE A 54 3.09 4.85 29.49
N HIS A 55 3.33 6.14 29.77
CA HIS A 55 4.68 6.71 29.81
C HIS A 55 5.52 6.20 30.99
N ASP A 56 4.90 5.89 32.13
CA ASP A 56 5.59 5.27 33.28
C ASP A 56 6.16 3.88 32.92
N VAL A 57 5.52 3.16 32.00
CA VAL A 57 5.92 1.80 31.59
C VAL A 57 6.89 1.80 30.40
N TYR A 58 6.59 2.60 29.38
CA TYR A 58 7.30 2.57 28.10
C TYR A 58 8.19 3.80 27.85
N GLY A 59 8.13 4.82 28.70
CA GLY A 59 8.83 6.09 28.55
C GLY A 59 8.16 7.04 27.55
N GLU A 60 8.86 8.12 27.22
CA GLU A 60 8.36 9.21 26.37
C GLU A 60 8.32 8.88 24.88
N LYS A 61 9.29 8.08 24.40
CA LYS A 61 9.48 7.78 22.97
C LYS A 61 9.70 6.29 22.69
N PRO A 62 8.77 5.40 23.09
CA PRO A 62 8.91 3.98 22.86
C PRO A 62 8.80 3.65 21.37
N LYS A 63 9.73 2.85 20.85
CA LYS A 63 9.66 2.31 19.47
C LYS A 63 9.04 0.92 19.40
N VAL A 64 8.85 0.30 20.56
CA VAL A 64 8.41 -1.08 20.73
C VAL A 64 7.40 -1.14 21.87
N LEU A 65 6.27 -1.79 21.64
CA LEU A 65 5.24 -2.06 22.65
C LEU A 65 5.07 -3.56 22.82
N ASP A 66 4.98 -4.02 24.06
CA ASP A 66 4.51 -5.37 24.35
C ASP A 66 2.99 -5.37 24.23
N ILE A 67 2.44 -6.15 23.32
CA ILE A 67 1.00 -6.20 23.05
C ILE A 67 0.46 -7.62 23.15
N MET A 68 -0.85 -7.74 23.34
CA MET A 68 -1.62 -8.97 23.14
C MET A 68 -2.91 -8.63 22.39
N PHE A 69 -3.48 -9.57 21.64
CA PHE A 69 -4.81 -9.37 21.05
C PHE A 69 -5.92 -9.88 21.97
N PRO A 70 -7.07 -9.17 22.03
CA PRO A 70 -8.14 -9.54 22.96
C PRO A 70 -8.96 -10.75 22.51
N VAL A 71 -9.01 -11.03 21.20
CA VAL A 71 -9.83 -12.09 20.59
C VAL A 71 -9.11 -12.70 19.39
N HIS A 72 -9.58 -13.86 18.91
CA HIS A 72 -8.98 -14.59 17.80
C HIS A 72 -9.38 -14.04 16.42
N ASN A 73 -10.55 -13.40 16.30
CA ASN A 73 -11.04 -12.90 15.02
C ASN A 73 -10.36 -11.57 14.64
N ILE A 74 -9.57 -11.59 13.57
CA ILE A 74 -8.87 -10.43 13.01
C ILE A 74 -9.81 -9.28 12.66
N GLU A 75 -11.01 -9.53 12.14
CA GLU A 75 -11.95 -8.47 11.75
C GLU A 75 -12.49 -7.71 12.96
N THR A 76 -12.43 -8.32 14.15
CA THR A 76 -12.86 -7.68 15.39
C THR A 76 -11.80 -6.74 15.92
N PHE A 77 -10.52 -7.15 15.94
CA PHE A 77 -9.44 -6.35 16.54
C PHE A 77 -8.59 -5.59 15.53
N PHE A 78 -8.65 -5.89 14.24
CA PHE A 78 -7.96 -5.17 13.17
C PHE A 78 -8.86 -4.91 11.94
N PRO A 79 -10.06 -4.33 12.11
CA PRO A 79 -10.92 -3.98 10.99
C PRO A 79 -10.26 -2.96 10.04
N GLN A 80 -10.36 -3.24 8.75
CA GLN A 80 -9.85 -2.40 7.66
C GLN A 80 -11.03 -1.90 6.84
N TRP A 81 -11.12 -0.58 6.67
CA TRP A 81 -12.23 0.04 5.94
C TRP A 81 -11.71 1.24 5.15
N TYR A 82 -12.29 1.47 3.98
CA TYR A 82 -12.23 2.78 3.34
C TYR A 82 -13.04 3.77 4.15
N ARG A 83 -12.44 4.91 4.50
CA ARG A 83 -13.08 5.96 5.30
C ARG A 83 -12.88 7.33 4.68
N ARG A 84 -13.96 8.10 4.62
CA ARG A 84 -13.95 9.53 4.25
C ARG A 84 -14.50 10.35 5.40
N TYR A 85 -13.74 11.35 5.84
CA TYR A 85 -14.15 12.26 6.91
C TYR A 85 -14.53 13.64 6.35
N GLY A 86 -15.56 14.22 6.92
CA GLY A 86 -16.01 15.59 6.65
C GLY A 86 -15.16 16.63 7.35
N LYS A 87 -15.24 17.86 6.84
CA LYS A 87 -14.70 19.04 7.52
C LYS A 87 -15.62 19.36 8.71
N GLY A 88 -15.35 18.74 9.86
CA GLY A 88 -16.07 18.97 11.13
C GLY A 88 -17.30 18.08 11.35
N THR A 89 -17.81 17.40 10.33
CA THR A 89 -19.02 16.54 10.40
C THR A 89 -18.75 15.09 10.81
N GLY A 90 -17.49 14.71 11.03
CA GLY A 90 -17.11 13.34 11.39
C GLY A 90 -17.01 12.41 10.18
N LEU A 91 -17.33 11.12 10.36
CA LEU A 91 -17.23 10.11 9.31
C LEU A 91 -18.41 10.26 8.34
N ILE A 92 -18.14 10.53 7.07
CA ILE A 92 -19.17 10.70 6.04
C ILE A 92 -19.36 9.42 5.23
N CYS A 93 -18.30 8.65 4.98
CA CYS A 93 -18.42 7.41 4.21
C CYS A 93 -17.54 6.33 4.82
N LYS A 94 -18.08 5.11 4.91
CA LYS A 94 -17.38 3.90 5.35
C LYS A 94 -17.72 2.74 4.41
N GLY A 95 -16.72 2.15 3.76
CA GLY A 95 -16.93 1.03 2.83
C GLY A 95 -15.84 -0.03 2.89
N ASP A 96 -16.18 -1.22 2.40
CA ASP A 96 -15.30 -2.41 2.33
C ASP A 96 -14.65 -2.59 0.95
N GLY A 97 -14.95 -1.72 -0.01
CA GLY A 97 -14.50 -1.88 -1.40
C GLY A 97 -15.46 -2.67 -2.28
N VAL A 98 -16.65 -3.00 -1.76
CA VAL A 98 -17.81 -3.47 -2.53
C VAL A 98 -19.03 -2.60 -2.25
N LYS A 99 -19.33 -2.34 -0.97
CA LYS A 99 -20.43 -1.50 -0.48
C LYS A 99 -19.91 -0.45 0.49
N ALA A 100 -20.60 0.68 0.54
CA ALA A 100 -20.34 1.72 1.52
C ALA A 100 -21.64 2.27 2.10
N VAL A 101 -21.56 2.69 3.36
CA VAL A 101 -22.57 3.54 3.98
C VAL A 101 -22.08 4.97 3.91
N GLU A 102 -22.83 5.82 3.20
CA GLU A 102 -22.57 7.25 3.05
C GLU A 102 -23.64 8.07 3.79
N ALA A 103 -23.21 9.08 4.53
CA ALA A 103 -24.06 10.08 5.14
C ALA A 103 -24.29 11.23 4.16
N ASP A 104 -25.55 11.51 3.87
CA ASP A 104 -25.97 12.71 3.15
C ASP A 104 -25.62 13.95 3.98
N ARG A 105 -24.98 14.94 3.37
CA ARG A 105 -24.44 16.11 4.09
C ARG A 105 -25.50 17.12 4.48
N GLU A 106 -26.65 17.11 3.80
CA GLU A 106 -27.74 18.06 4.03
C GLU A 106 -28.81 17.47 4.93
N THR A 107 -29.16 16.19 4.70
CA THR A 107 -30.23 15.52 5.44
C THR A 107 -29.72 14.70 6.63
N GLY A 108 -28.45 14.31 6.64
CA GLY A 108 -27.88 13.43 7.65
C GLY A 108 -28.30 11.95 7.51
N GLU A 109 -29.07 11.61 6.47
CA GLU A 109 -29.51 10.24 6.21
C GLU A 109 -28.34 9.34 5.79
N LEU A 110 -28.37 8.09 6.26
CA LEU A 110 -27.41 7.07 5.86
C LEU A 110 -27.95 6.30 4.65
N ARG A 111 -27.19 6.26 3.56
CA ARG A 111 -27.52 5.53 2.34
C ARG A 111 -26.45 4.50 2.03
N GLU A 112 -26.88 3.33 1.57
CA GLU A 112 -25.97 2.32 1.04
C GLU A 112 -25.68 2.63 -0.43
N ILE A 113 -24.41 2.67 -0.80
CA ILE A 113 -23.92 2.94 -2.15
C ILE A 113 -22.90 1.87 -2.55
N ASP A 114 -22.66 1.73 -3.85
CA ASP A 114 -21.57 0.90 -4.35
C ASP A 114 -20.22 1.55 -4.03
N CYS A 115 -19.29 0.74 -3.52
CA CYS A 115 -17.94 1.17 -3.19
C CYS A 115 -16.97 0.46 -4.11
N ASN A 116 -16.40 1.16 -5.09
CA ASN A 116 -15.33 0.62 -5.92
C ASN A 116 -14.17 1.62 -5.93
N PRO A 117 -13.00 1.29 -5.33
CA PRO A 117 -11.85 2.18 -5.29
C PRO A 117 -11.36 2.65 -6.66
N ASP A 118 -11.51 1.84 -7.71
CA ASP A 118 -11.03 2.15 -9.06
C ASP A 118 -11.88 3.21 -9.76
N THR A 119 -13.17 3.31 -9.44
CA THR A 119 -14.10 4.28 -10.03
C THR A 119 -14.51 5.39 -9.07
N CYS A 120 -14.23 5.25 -7.77
CA CYS A 120 -14.60 6.23 -6.76
C CYS A 120 -13.71 7.48 -6.85
N GLU A 121 -14.26 8.58 -7.33
CA GLU A 121 -13.59 9.89 -7.42
C GLU A 121 -12.97 10.32 -6.09
N TRP A 122 -13.64 10.04 -4.96
CA TRP A 122 -13.15 10.43 -3.63
C TRP A 122 -11.89 9.67 -3.23
N TYR A 123 -11.77 8.41 -3.63
CA TYR A 123 -10.57 7.61 -3.37
C TYR A 123 -9.42 8.03 -4.29
N GLN A 124 -9.71 8.21 -5.58
CA GLN A 124 -8.73 8.70 -6.57
C GLN A 124 -8.13 10.06 -6.15
N ASN A 125 -8.96 10.97 -5.66
CA ASN A 125 -8.55 12.29 -5.16
C ASN A 125 -7.97 12.27 -3.73
N LYS A 126 -7.68 11.09 -3.15
CA LYS A 126 -7.11 10.89 -1.80
C LYS A 126 -7.91 11.51 -0.65
N GLN A 127 -9.22 11.69 -0.83
CA GLN A 127 -10.13 12.18 0.20
C GLN A 127 -10.79 11.02 0.98
N CYS A 128 -10.98 9.88 0.33
CA CYS A 128 -11.26 8.60 0.96
C CYS A 128 -9.96 7.80 1.09
N LEU A 129 -9.70 7.18 2.24
CA LEU A 129 -8.45 6.47 2.51
C LEU A 129 -8.73 5.08 3.08
N ALA A 130 -7.88 4.11 2.75
CA ALA A 130 -7.84 2.83 3.44
C ALA A 130 -7.32 3.04 4.86
N VAL A 131 -8.06 2.59 5.87
CA VAL A 131 -7.70 2.75 7.28
C VAL A 131 -7.82 1.42 8.01
N GLY A 132 -6.70 0.94 8.53
CA GLY A 132 -6.66 -0.16 9.49
C GLY A 132 -6.76 0.37 10.91
N THR A 133 -7.76 -0.07 11.67
CA THR A 133 -7.90 0.24 13.10
C THR A 133 -7.47 -0.98 13.90
N LEU A 134 -6.26 -0.95 14.46
CA LEU A 134 -5.72 -2.00 15.32
C LEU A 134 -6.12 -1.77 16.78
N MET A 135 -6.64 -2.80 17.42
CA MET A 135 -7.02 -2.84 18.83
C MET A 135 -6.22 -3.94 19.52
N PHE A 136 -5.54 -3.59 20.60
CA PHE A 136 -4.66 -4.50 21.33
C PHE A 136 -4.66 -4.18 22.82
N LEU A 137 -4.16 -5.11 23.63
CA LEU A 137 -3.96 -4.97 25.06
C LEU A 137 -2.50 -4.61 25.32
N LEU A 138 -2.26 -3.79 26.35
CA LEU A 138 -0.92 -3.50 26.86
C LEU A 138 -0.78 -4.18 28.24
N PRO A 139 -0.28 -5.42 28.31
CA PRO A 139 -0.28 -6.21 29.55
C PRO A 139 0.55 -5.60 30.68
N LYS A 140 1.48 -4.69 30.37
CA LYS A 140 2.33 -4.01 31.35
C LYS A 140 1.75 -2.68 31.86
N VAL A 141 0.74 -2.13 31.18
CA VAL A 141 0.10 -0.85 31.55
C VAL A 141 -1.11 -1.15 32.44
N PRO A 142 -1.27 -0.48 33.59
CA PRO A 142 -2.42 -0.71 34.46
C PRO A 142 -3.73 -0.31 33.77
N GLY A 143 -4.76 -1.13 33.94
CA GLY A 143 -6.09 -0.94 33.37
C GLY A 143 -6.54 -2.14 32.53
N ILE A 144 -7.84 -2.45 32.55
CA ILE A 144 -8.42 -3.55 31.77
C ILE A 144 -9.18 -2.95 30.58
N GLY A 145 -8.62 -3.12 29.38
CA GLY A 145 -9.25 -2.69 28.14
C GLY A 145 -8.27 -2.56 26.99
N CYS A 146 -8.79 -2.20 25.82
CA CYS A 146 -8.04 -2.13 24.57
C CYS A 146 -7.48 -0.73 24.31
N TRP A 147 -6.30 -0.70 23.76
CA TRP A 147 -5.67 0.45 23.12
C TRP A 147 -5.92 0.40 21.63
N GLN A 148 -6.17 1.56 21.03
CA GLN A 148 -6.45 1.67 19.59
C GLN A 148 -5.30 2.38 18.87
N LEU A 149 -4.91 1.90 17.70
CA LEU A 149 -4.02 2.57 16.77
C LEU A 149 -4.64 2.55 15.37
N ASP A 150 -4.73 3.71 14.73
CA ASP A 150 -5.20 3.80 13.35
C ASP A 150 -4.01 4.06 12.40
N SER A 151 -3.90 3.27 11.34
CA SER A 151 -2.91 3.48 10.27
C SER A 151 -3.59 3.66 8.92
N ARG A 152 -3.02 4.56 8.11
CA ARG A 152 -3.42 4.82 6.71
C ARG A 152 -2.39 4.30 5.70
N SER A 153 -1.32 3.68 6.19
CA SER A 153 -0.27 3.12 5.34
C SER A 153 -0.69 1.73 4.87
N ILE A 154 -0.74 1.54 3.56
CA ILE A 154 -1.04 0.24 2.94
C ILE A 154 0.02 -0.79 3.39
N ASN A 155 1.30 -0.44 3.35
CA ASN A 155 2.40 -1.32 3.78
C ASN A 155 2.25 -1.73 5.25
N THR A 156 1.82 -0.81 6.13
CA THR A 156 1.50 -1.18 7.52
C THR A 156 0.35 -2.18 7.60
N ILE A 157 -0.72 -1.98 6.83
CA ILE A 157 -1.87 -2.89 6.82
C ILE A 157 -1.46 -4.28 6.32
N LEU A 158 -0.70 -4.34 5.23
CA LEU A 158 -0.17 -5.58 4.66
C LEU A 158 0.76 -6.29 5.64
N ASN A 159 1.76 -5.59 6.19
CA ASN A 159 2.70 -6.18 7.17
C ASN A 159 1.97 -6.80 8.37
N LEU A 160 1.00 -6.08 8.94
CA LEU A 160 0.22 -6.58 10.07
C LEU A 160 -0.66 -7.77 9.67
N ASN A 161 -1.35 -7.71 8.53
CA ASN A 161 -2.16 -8.82 8.03
C ASN A 161 -1.31 -10.08 7.81
N SER A 162 -0.19 -9.95 7.12
CA SER A 162 0.72 -11.06 6.83
C SER A 162 1.28 -11.66 8.12
N ALA A 163 1.75 -10.84 9.06
CA ALA A 163 2.25 -11.30 10.34
C ALA A 163 1.15 -12.00 11.17
N ILE A 164 -0.05 -11.42 11.27
CA ILE A 164 -1.18 -12.01 12.00
C ILE A 164 -1.57 -13.35 11.39
N ARG A 165 -1.74 -13.43 10.06
CA ARG A 165 -2.13 -14.67 9.36
C ARG A 165 -1.07 -15.75 9.51
N PHE A 166 0.21 -15.39 9.42
CA PHE A 166 1.32 -16.30 9.66
C PHE A 166 1.26 -16.89 11.07
N LEU A 167 1.10 -16.04 12.09
CA LEU A 167 0.98 -16.48 13.47
C LEU A 167 -0.26 -17.35 13.71
N MET A 168 -1.39 -17.01 13.11
CA MET A 168 -2.60 -17.82 13.18
C MET A 168 -2.41 -19.18 12.52
N SER A 169 -1.74 -19.26 11.37
CA SER A 169 -1.46 -20.54 10.71
C SER A 169 -0.57 -21.43 11.58
N LEU A 170 0.49 -20.86 12.17
CA LEU A 170 1.37 -21.61 13.07
C LEU A 170 0.62 -22.11 14.31
N THR A 171 -0.29 -21.32 14.88
CA THR A 171 -0.96 -21.63 16.17
C THR A 171 -2.25 -22.42 16.08
N GLY A 172 -2.66 -22.83 14.88
CA GLY A 172 -3.96 -23.46 14.63
C GLY A 172 -5.13 -22.48 14.86
N GLY A 173 -4.99 -21.24 14.39
CA GLY A 173 -6.00 -20.18 14.45
C GLY A 173 -5.99 -19.34 15.74
N ARG A 174 -5.00 -19.52 16.64
CA ARG A 174 -4.99 -18.90 17.97
C ARG A 174 -4.04 -17.70 18.05
N ILE A 175 -4.56 -16.48 18.11
CA ILE A 175 -3.72 -15.29 18.32
C ILE A 175 -4.06 -14.45 19.56
N ALA A 176 -5.21 -14.69 20.20
CA ALA A 176 -5.61 -13.97 21.41
C ALA A 176 -4.67 -14.30 22.59
N MET A 177 -4.40 -13.29 23.43
CA MET A 177 -3.60 -13.39 24.66
C MET A 177 -2.15 -13.89 24.48
N ILE A 178 -1.67 -13.96 23.24
CA ILE A 178 -0.29 -14.27 22.93
C ILE A 178 0.55 -13.00 23.12
N PRO A 179 1.64 -13.02 23.91
CA PRO A 179 2.56 -11.89 24.03
C PRO A 179 3.31 -11.65 22.70
N LEU A 180 3.13 -10.47 22.14
CA LEU A 180 3.74 -10.01 20.89
C LEU A 180 4.45 -8.67 21.10
N LYS A 181 5.26 -8.26 20.13
CA LYS A 181 5.83 -6.93 20.07
C LYS A 181 5.40 -6.18 18.84
N LEU A 182 4.79 -5.03 19.05
CA LEU A 182 4.47 -4.07 18.00
C LEU A 182 5.61 -3.06 17.89
N MET A 183 6.19 -2.91 16.71
CA MET A 183 7.35 -2.07 16.49
C MET A 183 7.15 -1.07 15.37
N VAL A 184 7.75 0.10 15.50
CA VAL A 184 7.85 1.10 14.43
C VAL A 184 9.19 0.93 13.73
N LYS A 185 9.18 0.61 12.44
CA LYS A 185 10.38 0.46 11.62
C LYS A 185 10.44 1.53 10.52
N PRO A 186 11.64 2.07 10.20
CA PRO A 186 11.82 2.83 8.98
C PRO A 186 11.71 1.89 7.79
N HIS A 187 11.04 2.35 6.74
CA HIS A 187 10.91 1.68 5.46
C HIS A 187 11.12 2.72 4.37
N GLU A 188 12.00 2.40 3.41
CA GLU A 188 12.23 3.28 2.28
C GLU A 188 11.11 3.05 1.27
N ALA A 189 10.22 4.03 1.14
CA ALA A 189 9.18 4.00 0.13
C ALA A 189 9.51 5.04 -0.94
N THR A 190 9.30 4.68 -2.20
CA THR A 190 9.34 5.63 -3.32
C THR A 190 7.97 6.27 -3.45
N VAL A 191 7.84 7.51 -3.00
CA VAL A 191 6.60 8.29 -3.15
C VAL A 191 6.88 9.32 -4.24
N GLU A 192 6.14 9.24 -5.35
CA GLU A 192 6.27 10.17 -6.49
C GLU A 192 7.71 10.24 -7.07
N GLY A 193 8.40 9.09 -7.17
CA GLY A 193 9.77 8.99 -7.70
C GLY A 193 10.86 9.53 -6.77
N LYS A 194 10.52 9.90 -5.52
CA LYS A 194 11.49 10.33 -4.51
C LYS A 194 11.53 9.34 -3.36
N LYS A 195 12.74 8.90 -2.99
CA LYS A 195 12.97 8.10 -1.79
C LYS A 195 12.56 8.89 -0.56
N LYS A 196 11.60 8.36 0.19
CA LYS A 196 11.16 8.94 1.47
C LYS A 196 11.12 7.83 2.50
N THR A 197 11.78 8.05 3.63
CA THR A 197 11.65 7.16 4.78
C THR A 197 10.26 7.33 5.38
N VAL A 198 9.46 6.27 5.34
CA VAL A 198 8.15 6.17 5.99
C VAL A 198 8.28 5.21 7.16
N TYR A 199 7.55 5.47 8.24
CA TYR A 199 7.52 4.58 9.38
C TYR A 199 6.34 3.63 9.26
N VAL A 200 6.63 2.33 9.20
CA VAL A 200 5.64 1.26 9.11
C VAL A 200 5.60 0.46 10.40
N LEU A 201 4.45 -0.15 10.69
CA LEU A 201 4.35 -1.09 11.80
C LEU A 201 4.74 -2.49 11.38
N ASP A 202 5.36 -3.19 12.32
CA ASP A 202 5.74 -4.58 12.20
C ASP A 202 5.40 -5.31 13.51
N LEU A 203 5.09 -6.60 13.42
CA LEU A 203 4.62 -7.43 14.53
C LEU A 203 5.55 -8.62 14.72
N HIS A 204 6.25 -8.66 15.86
CA HIS A 204 7.31 -9.62 16.15
C HIS A 204 6.97 -10.51 17.34
N TYR A 205 7.53 -11.72 17.35
CA TYR A 205 7.48 -12.65 18.45
C TYR A 205 8.78 -12.54 19.27
N GLN A 206 8.70 -12.19 20.57
CA GLN A 206 9.92 -11.98 21.38
C GLN A 206 10.37 -13.23 22.15
N HIS A 207 9.45 -14.15 22.51
CA HIS A 207 9.69 -15.07 23.64
C HIS A 207 9.40 -16.54 23.40
N LEU A 208 9.09 -16.96 22.16
CA LEU A 208 8.99 -18.37 21.84
C LEU A 208 9.80 -18.62 20.58
N THR A 209 10.78 -19.52 20.67
CA THR A 209 11.34 -20.13 19.46
C THR A 209 10.21 -20.88 18.75
N LEU A 210 10.34 -21.10 17.43
CA LEU A 210 9.40 -21.94 16.69
C LEU A 210 9.19 -23.29 17.40
N GLU A 211 10.25 -23.85 17.97
CA GLU A 211 10.19 -25.07 18.77
C GLU A 211 9.28 -24.95 20.00
N GLN A 212 9.39 -23.88 20.78
CA GLN A 212 8.54 -23.66 21.96
C GLN A 212 7.08 -23.38 21.56
N MET A 213 6.89 -22.69 20.43
CA MET A 213 5.57 -22.41 19.88
C MET A 213 4.88 -23.72 19.45
N LEU A 214 5.56 -24.57 18.69
CA LEU A 214 5.09 -25.91 18.28
C LEU A 214 4.74 -26.79 19.49
N LYS A 215 5.48 -26.68 20.60
CA LYS A 215 5.19 -27.41 21.85
C LYS A 215 3.96 -26.90 22.60
N SER A 216 3.59 -25.63 22.42
CA SER A 216 2.40 -24.99 23.05
C SER A 216 1.11 -25.17 22.24
N ILE A 217 1.20 -25.81 21.08
CA ILE A 217 0.08 -26.09 20.19
C ILE A 217 -0.47 -27.49 20.51
N PRO A 218 -1.76 -27.62 20.91
CA PRO A 218 -2.39 -28.92 21.04
C PRO A 218 -2.23 -29.70 19.72
N GLN A 219 -1.75 -30.95 19.79
CA GLN A 219 -1.40 -31.76 18.61
C GLN A 219 -2.55 -31.93 17.59
N GLU A 220 -3.78 -31.67 18.02
CA GLU A 220 -5.00 -31.81 17.22
C GLU A 220 -5.14 -30.76 16.11
N ASN A 221 -4.36 -29.66 16.14
CA ASN A 221 -4.37 -28.58 15.14
C ASN A 221 -3.03 -28.40 14.40
N ALA A 222 -2.16 -29.41 14.41
CA ALA A 222 -0.75 -29.30 14.00
C ALA A 222 -0.47 -29.17 12.49
N LEU A 223 -1.51 -29.08 11.64
CA LEU A 223 -1.31 -28.74 10.24
C LEU A 223 -1.60 -27.25 10.05
N PRO A 224 -0.58 -26.43 9.69
CA PRO A 224 -0.85 -25.06 9.29
C PRO A 224 -1.86 -25.09 8.16
N GLN A 225 -3.05 -24.53 8.39
CA GLN A 225 -4.00 -24.31 7.32
C GLN A 225 -3.28 -23.40 6.31
N GLY A 226 -3.20 -23.87 5.07
CA GLY A 226 -2.41 -23.25 4.02
C GLY A 226 -2.65 -21.75 4.01
N ILE A 227 -1.59 -20.97 4.26
CA ILE A 227 -1.64 -19.54 4.05
C ILE A 227 -1.56 -19.37 2.53
N ASP A 228 -2.58 -18.77 1.94
CA ASP A 228 -2.47 -18.25 0.58
C ASP A 228 -1.56 -17.02 0.63
N LEU A 229 -0.26 -17.27 0.68
CA LEU A 229 0.76 -16.25 0.47
C LEU A 229 0.79 -16.03 -1.03
N ASP A 230 0.35 -14.86 -1.49
CA ASP A 230 0.51 -14.50 -2.90
C ASP A 230 2.01 -14.30 -3.18
N MET A 231 2.67 -15.38 -3.60
CA MET A 231 4.08 -15.40 -3.96
C MET A 231 4.34 -14.64 -5.28
N ASN A 232 3.30 -14.20 -5.99
CA ASN A 232 3.44 -13.43 -7.23
C ASN A 232 3.52 -11.92 -6.96
N GLU A 233 3.15 -11.44 -5.77
CA GLU A 233 3.31 -10.04 -5.39
C GLU A 233 4.77 -9.79 -4.99
N ALA A 234 5.54 -9.19 -5.91
CA ALA A 234 6.94 -8.86 -5.69
C ALA A 234 7.07 -7.90 -4.48
N PRO A 235 7.89 -8.22 -3.47
CA PRO A 235 8.08 -7.32 -2.34
C PRO A 235 8.67 -5.99 -2.81
N ASP A 236 7.98 -4.87 -2.51
CA ASP A 236 8.39 -3.51 -2.88
C ASP A 236 9.86 -3.16 -2.48
N ASP A 237 10.37 -3.81 -1.44
CA ASP A 237 11.75 -3.65 -0.93
C ASP A 237 12.80 -4.38 -1.79
N LEU A 238 12.43 -5.51 -2.40
CA LEU A 238 13.32 -6.28 -3.29
C LEU A 238 13.35 -5.69 -4.70
N PHE A 239 12.24 -5.09 -5.13
CA PHE A 239 12.09 -4.50 -6.45
C PHE A 239 11.61 -3.05 -6.31
N PRO A 240 12.53 -2.09 -6.18
CA PRO A 240 12.18 -0.68 -6.24
C PRO A 240 11.37 -0.40 -7.52
N PRO A 241 10.37 0.50 -7.48
CA PRO A 241 9.52 0.80 -8.64
C PRO A 241 10.32 1.18 -9.90
N ASP A 242 11.51 1.75 -9.71
CA ASP A 242 12.43 2.15 -10.75
C ASP A 242 12.98 0.94 -11.56
N VAL A 243 13.06 -0.25 -10.95
CA VAL A 243 13.54 -1.49 -11.60
C VAL A 243 12.40 -2.20 -12.36
N LEU A 244 11.16 -2.13 -11.84
CA LEU A 244 9.98 -2.68 -12.51
C LEU A 244 9.56 -1.87 -13.74
N ALA A 245 9.96 -0.60 -13.81
CA ALA A 245 9.74 0.26 -14.97
C ALA A 245 10.56 -0.14 -16.22
N ASP A 246 11.66 -0.90 -16.04
CA ASP A 246 12.64 -1.21 -17.09
C ASP A 246 12.67 -2.70 -17.51
N GLY A 247 11.72 -3.51 -17.05
CA GLY A 247 11.72 -4.96 -17.25
C GLY A 247 11.32 -5.42 -18.66
N LYS A 248 12.27 -5.45 -19.61
CA LYS A 248 12.24 -6.41 -20.73
C LYS A 248 12.15 -7.82 -20.15
N VAL A 249 11.00 -8.47 -20.31
CA VAL A 249 10.87 -9.92 -20.14
C VAL A 249 11.70 -10.55 -21.26
N ILE A 250 12.86 -11.10 -20.90
CA ILE A 250 13.58 -12.05 -21.75
C ILE A 250 12.96 -13.41 -21.45
N ASP A 251 12.06 -13.85 -22.31
CA ASP A 251 11.63 -15.24 -22.36
C ASP A 251 12.86 -16.10 -22.68
N GLY A 252 13.24 -16.96 -21.73
CA GLY A 252 14.41 -17.83 -21.83
C GLY A 252 14.07 -19.23 -21.34
N GLU A 253 14.07 -20.15 -22.29
CA GLU A 253 13.66 -21.55 -22.22
C GLU A 253 14.21 -22.36 -21.05
N VAL A 254 13.38 -23.31 -20.61
CA VAL A 254 13.73 -24.43 -19.74
C VAL A 254 14.77 -25.31 -20.44
N VAL A 255 15.96 -25.45 -19.86
CA VAL A 255 16.89 -26.54 -20.19
C VAL A 255 17.10 -27.41 -18.95
N ASN A 256 16.64 -28.65 -19.05
CA ASN A 256 16.84 -29.72 -18.08
C ASN A 256 18.26 -30.33 -18.18
N GLY A 257 18.78 -30.79 -17.04
CA GLY A 257 19.93 -31.70 -16.89
C GLY A 257 21.17 -31.02 -16.29
N SER A 258 21.94 -31.58 -15.38
CA SER A 258 21.97 -32.88 -14.70
C SER A 258 22.94 -32.80 -13.51
N GLU A 259 22.89 -33.82 -12.64
CA GLU A 259 23.55 -34.03 -11.34
C GLU A 259 25.08 -33.79 -11.24
N GLY A 260 25.54 -33.51 -10.01
CA GLY A 260 26.93 -33.71 -9.59
C GLY A 260 27.31 -32.92 -8.33
N GLY A 261 27.43 -33.61 -7.18
CA GLY A 261 27.77 -33.02 -5.87
C GLY A 261 29.26 -32.64 -5.67
N PRO A 262 29.78 -32.69 -4.43
CA PRO A 262 29.99 -31.52 -3.58
C PRO A 262 31.48 -31.20 -3.34
N ALA A 263 31.82 -29.96 -2.95
CA ALA A 263 32.82 -29.66 -1.90
C ALA A 263 33.26 -28.17 -1.84
N GLU A 264 33.53 -27.77 -0.61
CA GLU A 264 34.55 -26.80 -0.16
C GLU A 264 34.31 -25.28 -0.25
N THR A 265 33.98 -24.75 0.93
CA THR A 265 34.32 -23.42 1.43
C THR A 265 35.77 -23.03 1.14
N LYS A 266 35.96 -21.93 0.41
CA LYS A 266 37.18 -21.11 0.44
C LYS A 266 36.79 -19.65 0.65
N GLU A 267 37.37 -19.04 1.69
CA GLU A 267 37.25 -17.62 1.99
C GLU A 267 37.74 -16.76 0.80
N PRO A 268 37.10 -15.62 0.52
CA PRO A 268 37.53 -14.72 -0.53
C PRO A 268 38.79 -13.93 -0.12
N PRO A 269 39.77 -13.75 -1.03
CA PRO A 269 40.97 -12.94 -0.77
C PRO A 269 40.64 -11.43 -0.75
N PRO A 270 41.52 -10.59 -0.16
CA PRO A 270 41.22 -9.19 0.15
C PRO A 270 41.29 -8.29 -1.09
N LYS A 271 40.46 -7.24 -1.10
CA LYS A 271 40.35 -6.23 -2.18
C LYS A 271 41.64 -5.41 -2.33
N PRO A 272 42.19 -5.23 -3.54
CA PRO A 272 43.19 -4.19 -3.81
C PRO A 272 42.54 -2.80 -3.86
N GLY A 273 43.27 -1.79 -3.37
CA GLY A 273 42.87 -0.39 -3.29
C GLY A 273 42.75 0.36 -4.63
N PRO A 274 42.37 1.65 -4.59
CA PRO A 274 41.85 2.37 -5.75
C PRO A 274 42.96 2.83 -6.70
N GLN A 275 42.77 2.57 -8.00
CA GLN A 275 43.55 3.20 -9.08
C GLN A 275 42.76 4.37 -9.70
N PRO A 276 43.44 5.47 -10.09
CA PRO A 276 42.81 6.69 -10.58
C PRO A 276 42.29 6.58 -12.02
N ALA A 277 41.23 7.35 -12.31
CA ALA A 277 40.49 7.35 -13.57
C ALA A 277 41.30 7.90 -14.77
N PRO A 278 41.13 7.35 -15.99
CA PRO A 278 41.57 8.01 -17.21
C PRO A 278 40.52 9.02 -17.72
N GLU A 279 41.01 10.18 -18.15
CA GLU A 279 40.26 11.22 -18.86
C GLU A 279 39.73 10.70 -20.21
N ALA A 280 38.44 10.92 -20.47
CA ALA A 280 37.81 10.62 -21.76
C ALA A 280 37.13 11.86 -22.34
N GLN A 281 37.37 12.01 -23.63
CA GLN A 281 37.27 13.20 -24.47
C GLN A 281 35.83 13.62 -24.78
N ALA A 282 35.67 14.92 -25.05
CA ALA A 282 34.44 15.58 -25.44
C ALA A 282 33.89 15.06 -26.78
N GLY A 283 32.66 14.52 -26.75
CA GLY A 283 31.81 14.31 -27.93
C GLY A 283 31.04 15.58 -28.31
N PRO A 284 30.54 15.70 -29.56
CA PRO A 284 30.22 16.98 -30.18
C PRO A 284 28.95 17.61 -29.62
N ALA A 285 28.94 18.95 -29.64
CA ALA A 285 27.82 19.80 -29.27
C ALA A 285 26.54 19.42 -30.03
N ARG A 286 25.47 19.11 -29.29
CA ARG A 286 24.12 19.08 -29.85
C ARG A 286 23.74 20.49 -30.29
N GLN A 287 23.56 20.65 -31.59
CA GLN A 287 22.97 21.84 -32.18
C GLN A 287 21.57 22.04 -31.61
N ASN A 288 21.31 23.27 -31.15
CA ASN A 288 19.99 23.76 -30.81
C ASN A 288 19.12 23.79 -32.08
N GLY A 289 18.30 22.75 -32.26
CA GLY A 289 17.15 22.76 -33.15
C GLY A 289 15.90 23.17 -32.37
N ASN A 290 15.60 24.47 -32.40
CA ASN A 290 14.34 25.00 -31.90
C ASN A 290 13.25 24.74 -32.96
N SER A 291 12.38 23.76 -32.74
CA SER A 291 11.10 23.66 -33.44
C SER A 291 10.03 23.02 -32.56
N GLY A 292 8.94 23.78 -32.37
CA GLY A 292 7.60 23.23 -32.15
C GLY A 292 7.37 22.40 -30.89
N ASN A 293 7.27 23.08 -29.77
CA ASN A 293 6.75 22.53 -28.51
C ASN A 293 5.29 22.06 -28.68
N GLY A 294 5.05 20.75 -28.68
CA GLY A 294 3.71 20.16 -28.67
C GLY A 294 3.71 18.90 -27.82
N LYS A 295 3.71 19.05 -26.49
CA LYS A 295 3.49 17.91 -25.59
C LYS A 295 2.11 17.33 -25.89
N ILE A 296 2.06 16.04 -26.26
CA ILE A 296 0.80 15.30 -26.45
C ILE A 296 -0.01 15.42 -25.15
N LYS A 297 -1.18 16.03 -25.24
CA LYS A 297 -2.11 16.16 -24.13
C LYS A 297 -2.89 14.85 -23.98
N TRP A 298 -2.33 13.94 -23.19
CA TRP A 298 -2.85 12.58 -23.00
C TRP A 298 -4.33 12.52 -22.59
N ASN A 299 -4.84 13.49 -21.83
CA ASN A 299 -6.26 13.53 -21.46
C ASN A 299 -7.17 13.82 -22.66
N GLU A 300 -6.76 14.70 -23.57
CA GLU A 300 -7.54 15.04 -24.77
C GLU A 300 -7.50 13.87 -25.77
N PHE A 301 -6.35 13.19 -25.88
CA PHE A 301 -6.20 11.97 -26.67
C PHE A 301 -7.16 10.85 -26.22
N TRP A 302 -7.20 10.52 -24.91
CA TRP A 302 -8.08 9.47 -24.41
C TRP A 302 -9.57 9.83 -24.53
N GLN A 303 -9.93 11.11 -24.39
CA GLN A 303 -11.29 11.57 -24.64
C GLN A 303 -11.73 11.33 -26.09
N ALA A 304 -10.87 11.58 -27.07
CA ALA A 304 -11.17 11.31 -28.48
C ALA A 304 -11.25 9.79 -28.77
N VAL A 305 -10.32 9.00 -28.23
CA VAL A 305 -10.31 7.53 -28.36
C VAL A 305 -11.60 6.91 -27.81
N TYR A 306 -12.03 7.36 -26.63
CA TYR A 306 -13.27 6.88 -26.03
C TYR A 306 -14.53 7.37 -26.78
N ALA A 307 -14.50 8.59 -27.33
CA ALA A 307 -15.58 9.10 -28.17
C ALA A 307 -15.74 8.32 -29.49
N MET A 308 -14.66 7.73 -30.00
CA MET A 308 -14.67 6.83 -31.16
C MET A 308 -15.09 5.39 -30.80
N GLY A 309 -15.42 5.11 -29.54
CA GLY A 309 -15.82 3.77 -29.08
C GLY A 309 -14.67 2.76 -29.05
N ILE A 310 -13.41 3.23 -29.09
CA ILE A 310 -12.22 2.37 -29.04
C ILE A 310 -11.86 2.17 -27.57
N THR A 311 -11.79 0.92 -27.13
CA THR A 311 -11.43 0.61 -25.74
C THR A 311 -9.93 0.70 -25.51
N ARG A 312 -9.53 0.90 -24.25
CA ARG A 312 -8.12 1.03 -23.86
C ARG A 312 -7.30 -0.20 -24.24
N GLU A 313 -7.91 -1.37 -24.14
CA GLU A 313 -7.31 -2.67 -24.48
C GLU A 313 -7.04 -2.75 -25.99
N LYS A 314 -7.95 -2.23 -26.82
CA LYS A 314 -7.77 -2.18 -28.28
C LYS A 314 -6.66 -1.22 -28.70
N VAL A 315 -6.49 -0.11 -27.98
CA VAL A 315 -5.36 0.82 -28.19
C VAL A 315 -4.03 0.18 -27.78
N LEU A 316 -4.01 -0.60 -26.71
CA LEU A 316 -2.82 -1.33 -26.26
C LEU A 316 -2.46 -2.48 -27.21
N GLU A 317 -3.45 -3.17 -27.77
CA GLU A 317 -3.27 -4.20 -28.81
C GLU A 317 -2.70 -3.59 -30.11
N LEU A 318 -3.12 -2.37 -30.44
CA LEU A 318 -2.63 -1.60 -31.58
C LEU A 318 -1.47 -0.65 -31.22
N ALA A 319 -0.85 -0.79 -30.04
CA ALA A 319 0.18 0.14 -29.57
C ALA A 319 1.41 0.18 -30.51
N GLY A 320 1.73 -0.93 -31.16
CA GLY A 320 2.77 -0.99 -32.20
C GLY A 320 2.44 -0.19 -33.47
N VAL A 321 1.17 0.19 -33.66
CA VAL A 321 0.70 1.03 -34.76
C VAL A 321 0.62 2.51 -34.33
N PHE A 322 0.20 2.76 -33.08
CA PHE A 322 0.07 4.11 -32.54
C PHE A 322 1.38 4.74 -32.06
N PHE A 323 2.37 3.92 -31.65
CA PHE A 323 3.51 4.39 -30.88
C PHE A 323 4.86 3.77 -31.29
N SER A 324 4.95 3.11 -32.46
CA SER A 324 6.25 2.57 -32.91
C SER A 324 7.20 3.69 -33.34
N PRO A 325 8.47 3.70 -32.88
CA PRO A 325 9.48 4.68 -33.30
C PRO A 325 10.12 4.38 -34.66
N ASP A 326 9.84 3.22 -35.28
CA ASP A 326 10.46 2.82 -36.54
C ASP A 326 9.77 3.47 -37.75
N ILE A 327 10.49 4.40 -38.37
CA ILE A 327 10.09 5.36 -39.43
C ILE A 327 9.62 4.72 -40.76
N ASN A 328 9.40 3.41 -40.86
CA ASN A 328 9.26 2.74 -42.17
C ASN A 328 7.92 2.08 -42.48
N ASN A 329 6.84 2.34 -41.73
CA ASN A 329 5.52 1.89 -42.17
C ASN A 329 4.47 3.02 -42.06
N PRO A 330 4.12 3.70 -43.16
CA PRO A 330 3.07 4.72 -43.14
C PRO A 330 1.71 4.08 -42.87
N LEU A 331 0.95 4.71 -41.99
CA LEU A 331 -0.44 4.38 -41.70
C LEU A 331 -1.30 4.81 -42.89
N GLU A 332 -1.64 3.87 -43.79
CA GLU A 332 -2.65 4.19 -44.82
C GLU A 332 -4.00 4.44 -44.14
N ILE A 333 -4.55 5.65 -44.34
CA ILE A 333 -5.84 6.16 -43.82
C ILE A 333 -7.03 5.22 -44.06
N LYS A 334 -6.88 4.24 -44.96
CA LYS A 334 -7.89 3.23 -45.29
C LYS A 334 -8.32 2.36 -44.11
N ASP A 335 -7.46 2.08 -43.13
CA ASP A 335 -7.84 1.21 -42.00
C ASP A 335 -8.61 1.94 -40.89
N LEU A 336 -8.38 3.24 -40.69
CA LEU A 336 -9.12 4.04 -39.70
C LEU A 336 -10.57 4.33 -40.14
N SER A 337 -10.82 4.43 -41.44
CA SER A 337 -12.16 4.61 -42.03
C SER A 337 -13.12 3.42 -41.80
N LYS A 338 -12.59 2.24 -41.46
CA LYS A 338 -13.40 1.06 -41.12
C LYS A 338 -13.86 1.06 -39.65
N VAL A 339 -13.15 1.79 -38.79
CA VAL A 339 -13.37 1.79 -37.33
C VAL A 339 -14.20 3.00 -36.91
N CYS A 340 -13.99 4.17 -37.53
CA CYS A 340 -14.78 5.37 -37.29
C CYS A 340 -15.46 5.83 -38.59
N LYS A 341 -16.78 6.04 -38.55
CA LYS A 341 -17.58 6.52 -39.70
C LYS A 341 -17.74 8.05 -39.74
N ASP A 342 -17.27 8.74 -38.70
CA ASP A 342 -17.34 10.21 -38.61
C ASP A 342 -16.04 10.83 -39.10
N GLN A 343 -16.10 11.43 -40.30
CA GLN A 343 -14.95 12.04 -40.96
C GLN A 343 -14.41 13.28 -40.22
N GLY A 344 -15.26 14.04 -39.53
CA GLY A 344 -14.81 15.25 -38.82
C GLY A 344 -13.98 14.94 -37.57
N LEU A 345 -14.25 13.80 -36.94
CA LEU A 345 -13.51 13.28 -35.79
C LEU A 345 -12.18 12.64 -36.21
N LEU A 346 -12.16 12.00 -37.38
CA LEU A 346 -10.93 11.47 -37.99
C LEU A 346 -9.93 12.57 -38.36
N ASP A 347 -10.41 13.67 -38.96
CA ASP A 347 -9.55 14.79 -39.35
C ASP A 347 -8.90 15.48 -38.14
N GLN A 348 -9.65 15.65 -37.04
CA GLN A 348 -9.10 16.20 -35.79
C GLN A 348 -8.08 15.29 -35.13
N PHE A 349 -8.27 13.97 -35.24
CA PHE A 349 -7.36 12.98 -34.68
C PHE A 349 -6.06 12.89 -35.46
N VAL A 350 -6.15 13.04 -36.78
CA VAL A 350 -5.00 13.11 -37.69
C VAL A 350 -4.13 14.34 -37.39
N ASP A 351 -4.72 15.50 -37.13
CA ASP A 351 -4.00 16.72 -36.75
C ASP A 351 -3.22 16.61 -35.43
N TRP A 352 -3.53 15.63 -34.58
CA TRP A 352 -2.84 15.38 -33.31
C TRP A 352 -1.67 14.40 -33.43
N LEU A 353 -1.50 13.75 -34.57
CA LEU A 353 -0.36 12.89 -34.83
C LEU A 353 0.82 13.73 -35.35
N PRO A 354 2.05 13.58 -34.79
CA PRO A 354 3.21 14.32 -35.28
C PRO A 354 3.40 14.04 -36.78
N GLY A 355 3.65 15.10 -37.58
CA GLY A 355 3.65 15.07 -39.04
C GLY A 355 4.58 14.07 -39.75
N ALA A 356 5.36 13.29 -39.01
CA ALA A 356 6.08 12.12 -39.52
C ALA A 356 5.17 10.88 -39.76
N LEU A 357 3.95 10.87 -39.19
CA LEU A 357 2.97 9.77 -39.32
C LEU A 357 1.97 9.95 -40.48
N LEU A 358 2.04 11.07 -41.20
CA LEU A 358 1.10 11.39 -42.29
C LEU A 358 1.81 11.41 -43.65
N ARG A 359 1.65 10.31 -44.40
CA ARG A 359 1.78 10.27 -45.86
C ARG A 359 0.75 9.33 -46.47
#